data_AF-A0A419E9X7-F1
#
_entry.id   AF-A0A419E9X7-F1
#
_cell.length_a   1.000
_cell.length_b   1.000
_cell.length_c   1.000
_cell.angle_alpha   90.00
_cell.angle_beta   90.00
_cell.angle_gamma   90.00
#
_symmetry.space_group_name_H-M   'P 1'
#
loop_
_entity.id
_entity.type
_entity.pdbx_description
1 polymer ?
#
loop_
_entity_poly.entity_id
_entity_poly.type
_entity_poly.pdbx_seq_one_letter_code
_entity_poly.pdbx_strand_id
1 'polypeptide(L)'
;MKRQCNPRFVKKTYSKARSWRKTAQELNDIYGVNLSHELWRLYSLGRRDIADAATRDALMLGPRPCPACGHKPGMQLSLLLKRMTVKDLRKWNRLREGRHYKAAKIFLEEVYDRKRKW
;
A
#
# COMPACT_ATOMS: atom_id res chain seq x y z
N MET A 1 16.70 -17.22 1.85
CA MET A 1 15.38 -16.77 1.36
C MET A 1 14.60 -16.15 2.52
N LYS A 2 14.24 -14.85 2.45
CA LYS A 2 13.37 -14.24 3.46
C LYS A 2 11.99 -14.90 3.37
N ARG A 3 11.58 -15.63 4.41
CA ARG A 3 10.25 -16.27 4.47
C ARG A 3 9.20 -15.17 4.43
N GLN A 4 8.22 -15.28 3.53
CA GLN A 4 7.08 -14.36 3.53
C GLN A 4 6.33 -14.48 4.86
N CYS A 5 6.08 -13.35 5.52
CA CYS A 5 5.23 -13.30 6.70
C CYS A 5 3.83 -13.84 6.35
N ASN A 6 3.32 -14.77 7.16
CA ASN A 6 1.98 -15.32 7.01
C ASN A 6 1.15 -15.08 8.29
N PRO A 7 0.02 -14.36 8.21
CA PRO A 7 -0.88 -14.11 9.34
C PRO A 7 -1.31 -15.37 10.09
N ARG A 8 -1.58 -16.47 9.36
CA ARG A 8 -1.99 -17.75 9.95
C ARG A 8 -0.87 -18.37 10.78
N PHE A 9 0.38 -18.26 10.30
CA PHE A 9 1.53 -18.74 11.04
C PHE A 9 1.74 -17.92 12.30
N VAL A 10 1.75 -16.58 12.20
CA VAL A 10 1.90 -15.69 13.36
C VAL A 10 0.80 -15.97 14.40
N LYS A 11 -0.47 -16.08 13.96
CA LYS A 11 -1.57 -16.42 14.86
C LYS A 11 -1.37 -17.81 15.48
N LYS A 12 -1.09 -18.85 14.72
CA LYS A 12 -0.94 -20.21 15.27
C LYS A 12 0.21 -20.31 16.27
N THR A 13 1.34 -19.69 15.96
CA THR A 13 2.56 -19.75 16.77
C THR A 13 2.43 -18.89 18.02
N TYR A 14 1.73 -17.76 17.94
CA TYR A 14 1.72 -16.76 19.02
C TYR A 14 0.33 -16.43 19.59
N SER A 15 -0.75 -17.12 19.18
CA SER A 15 -2.10 -16.92 19.77
C SER A 15 -2.21 -17.39 21.22
N LYS A 16 -1.29 -18.26 21.66
CA LYS A 16 -1.18 -18.73 23.05
C LYS A 16 -0.30 -17.83 23.91
N ALA A 17 0.31 -16.79 23.32
CA ALA A 17 1.14 -15.86 24.08
C ALA A 17 0.28 -15.05 25.06
N ARG A 18 0.71 -14.98 26.33
CA ARG A 18 0.04 -14.17 27.36
C ARG A 18 0.06 -12.66 27.05
N SER A 19 1.00 -12.20 26.21
CA SER A 19 1.15 -10.78 25.90
C SER A 19 1.69 -10.56 24.49
N TRP A 20 0.96 -9.76 23.71
CA TRP A 20 1.39 -9.29 22.40
C TRP A 20 2.61 -8.37 22.45
N ARG A 21 2.94 -7.74 23.58
CA ARG A 21 4.14 -6.91 23.70
C ARG A 21 5.42 -7.73 23.53
N LYS A 22 5.51 -8.87 24.22
CA LYS A 22 6.68 -9.76 24.13
C LYS A 22 6.75 -10.43 22.75
N THR A 23 5.61 -10.91 22.26
CA THR A 23 5.48 -11.46 20.90
C THR A 23 5.92 -10.48 19.81
N ALA A 24 5.53 -9.22 19.92
CA ALA A 24 5.88 -8.20 18.92
C ALA A 24 7.38 -7.95 18.86
N GLN A 25 8.06 -7.94 20.02
CA GLN A 25 9.52 -7.82 20.08
C GLN A 25 10.20 -8.99 19.37
N GLU A 26 9.79 -10.22 19.69
CA GLU A 26 10.32 -11.43 19.04
C GLU A 26 10.06 -11.44 17.52
N LEU A 27 8.88 -11.00 17.09
CA LEU A 27 8.56 -10.88 15.66
C LEU A 27 9.38 -9.78 14.97
N ASN A 28 9.62 -8.65 15.64
CA ASN A 28 10.47 -7.58 15.12
C ASN A 28 11.91 -8.08 14.90
N ASP A 29 12.45 -8.84 15.86
CA ASP A 29 13.79 -9.42 15.77
C ASP A 29 13.88 -10.48 14.66
N ILE A 30 12.88 -11.37 14.55
CA ILE A 30 12.83 -12.44 13.53
C ILE A 30 12.74 -11.87 12.12
N TYR A 31 11.92 -10.83 11.92
CA TYR A 31 11.64 -10.30 10.59
C TYR A 31 12.46 -9.06 10.24
N GLY A 32 13.26 -8.53 11.17
CA GLY A 32 14.07 -7.33 10.98
C GLY A 32 13.22 -6.09 10.71
N VAL A 33 12.11 -5.96 11.42
CA VAL A 33 11.16 -4.85 11.30
C VAL A 33 10.95 -4.18 12.65
N ASN A 34 10.45 -2.95 12.67
CA ASN A 34 10.16 -2.24 13.91
C ASN A 34 8.68 -1.83 13.97
N LEU A 35 7.82 -2.80 14.28
CA LEU A 35 6.37 -2.61 14.33
C LEU A 35 5.83 -2.63 15.77
N SER A 36 4.73 -1.90 15.99
CA SER A 36 4.03 -1.93 17.26
C SER A 36 3.33 -3.26 17.50
N HIS A 37 3.10 -3.59 18.78
CA HIS A 37 2.36 -4.80 19.15
C HIS A 37 0.90 -4.80 18.65
N GLU A 38 0.29 -3.62 18.54
CA GLU A 38 -1.03 -3.41 17.94
C GLU A 38 -1.04 -3.86 16.46
N LEU A 39 -0.04 -3.42 15.69
CA LEU A 39 0.10 -3.77 14.27
C LEU A 39 0.31 -5.28 14.09
N TRP A 40 1.16 -5.90 14.91
CA TRP A 40 1.37 -7.35 14.87
C TRP A 40 0.10 -8.15 15.21
N ARG A 41 -0.65 -7.70 16.22
CA ARG A 41 -1.92 -8.31 16.62
C ARG A 41 -2.91 -8.25 15.46
N LEU A 42 -3.13 -7.08 14.88
CA LEU A 42 -4.06 -6.92 13.78
C LEU A 42 -3.60 -7.67 12.51
N TYR A 43 -2.30 -7.70 12.24
CA TYR A 43 -1.71 -8.49 11.17
C TYR A 43 -2.02 -9.98 11.34
N SER A 44 -1.88 -10.54 12.55
CA SER A 44 -2.23 -11.93 12.86
C SER A 44 -3.71 -12.26 12.65
N LEU A 45 -4.58 -11.25 12.77
CA LEU A 45 -6.01 -11.36 12.49
C LEU A 45 -6.33 -11.28 10.98
N GLY A 46 -5.31 -11.08 10.13
CA GLY A 46 -5.45 -11.02 8.68
C GLY A 46 -5.79 -9.64 8.14
N ARG A 47 -5.78 -8.59 9.00
CA ARG A 47 -5.92 -7.20 8.56
C ARG A 47 -4.61 -6.76 7.92
N ARG A 48 -4.62 -6.55 6.60
CA ARG A 48 -3.43 -6.11 5.85
C ARG A 48 -3.60 -4.71 5.27
N ASP A 49 -4.65 -3.99 5.63
CA ASP A 49 -5.08 -2.67 5.15
C ASP A 49 -4.72 -1.53 6.12
N ILE A 50 -4.36 -1.89 7.34
CA ILE A 50 -4.14 -1.03 8.51
C ILE A 50 -2.72 -0.46 8.68
N ALA A 51 -1.83 -0.78 7.74
CA ALA A 51 -0.41 -0.47 7.81
C ALA A 51 -0.04 0.55 6.74
N ASP A 52 0.83 1.51 7.09
CA ASP A 52 1.44 2.45 6.14
C ASP A 52 2.30 1.73 5.09
N ALA A 53 2.69 2.43 4.02
CA ALA A 53 3.42 1.85 2.90
C ALA A 53 4.76 1.19 3.31
N ALA A 54 5.51 1.78 4.25
CA ALA A 54 6.78 1.23 4.70
C ALA A 54 6.57 -0.05 5.52
N THR A 55 5.56 -0.06 6.39
CA THR A 55 5.14 -1.25 7.16
C THR A 55 4.66 -2.38 6.24
N ARG A 56 3.92 -2.03 5.18
CA ARG A 56 3.45 -2.99 4.19
C ARG A 56 4.63 -3.64 3.45
N ASP A 57 5.57 -2.85 2.97
CA ASP A 57 6.77 -3.37 2.29
C ASP A 57 7.62 -4.24 3.22
N ALA A 58 7.80 -3.82 4.48
CA ALA A 58 8.51 -4.57 5.50
C ALA A 58 7.89 -5.95 5.77
N LEU A 59 6.55 -6.03 5.73
CA LEU A 59 5.80 -7.28 5.85
C LEU A 59 5.56 -8.00 4.51
N MET A 60 6.16 -7.51 3.42
CA MET A 60 5.93 -7.97 2.04
C MET A 60 4.44 -8.01 1.63
N LEU A 61 3.66 -7.07 2.16
CA LEU A 61 2.25 -6.88 1.86
C LEU A 61 2.13 -5.93 0.68
N GLY A 62 1.84 -6.46 -0.52
CA GLY A 62 1.55 -5.62 -1.68
C GLY A 62 0.45 -4.58 -1.41
N PRO A 63 0.38 -3.48 -2.20
CA PRO A 63 -0.58 -2.40 -2.01
C PRO A 63 -2.03 -2.91 -1.98
N ARG A 64 -2.82 -2.44 -1.00
CA ARG A 64 -4.26 -2.74 -0.90
C ARG A 64 -5.12 -1.53 -1.22
N PRO A 65 -6.32 -1.74 -1.77
CA PRO A 65 -7.27 -0.67 -2.00
C PRO A 65 -7.72 -0.01 -0.69
N CYS A 66 -7.95 1.30 -0.73
CA CYS A 66 -8.68 2.01 0.32
C CYS A 66 -10.06 1.35 0.53
N PRO A 67 -10.45 0.96 1.75
CA PRO A 67 -11.73 0.31 1.99
C PRO A 67 -12.95 1.23 1.81
N ALA A 68 -12.77 2.56 1.87
CA ALA A 68 -13.84 3.54 1.68
C ALA A 68 -14.07 3.94 0.21
N CYS A 69 -13.00 4.03 -0.60
CA CYS A 69 -13.09 4.48 -2.00
C CYS A 69 -12.56 3.48 -3.03
N GLY A 70 -12.16 2.28 -2.60
CA GLY A 70 -11.66 1.20 -3.47
C GLY A 70 -10.32 1.51 -4.16
N HIS A 71 -9.70 2.65 -3.90
CA HIS A 71 -8.49 3.09 -4.60
C HIS A 71 -7.28 2.24 -4.19
N LYS A 72 -6.85 1.34 -5.08
CA LYS A 72 -5.52 0.71 -5.00
C LYS A 72 -4.50 1.80 -5.35
N PRO A 73 -3.53 2.12 -4.47
CA PRO A 73 -2.36 2.89 -4.90
C PRO A 73 -1.57 1.99 -5.87
N GLY A 74 -2.00 2.04 -7.13
CA GLY A 74 -1.61 1.13 -8.20
C GLY A 74 -1.25 1.91 -9.45
N MET A 75 -0.48 2.97 -9.27
CA MET A 75 0.39 3.62 -10.25
C MET A 75 1.04 4.74 -9.46
N GLN A 76 2.37 4.79 -9.41
CA GLN A 76 3.05 5.96 -8.86
C GLN A 76 2.57 7.18 -9.66
N LEU A 77 1.64 7.95 -9.09
CA LEU A 77 1.19 9.20 -9.67
C LEU A 77 2.40 10.09 -9.95
N SER A 78 3.45 9.99 -9.13
CA SER A 78 4.77 10.58 -9.38
C SER A 78 5.43 10.14 -10.70
N LEU A 79 5.34 8.87 -11.11
CA LEU A 79 5.85 8.39 -12.41
C LEU A 79 5.01 8.89 -13.59
N LEU A 80 3.69 9.01 -13.43
CA LEU A 80 2.80 9.58 -14.44
C LEU A 80 3.01 11.08 -14.60
N LEU A 81 3.08 11.82 -13.48
CA LEU A 81 3.33 13.25 -13.45
C LEU A 81 4.70 13.59 -14.04
N LYS A 82 5.74 12.77 -13.81
CA LYS A 82 7.07 12.93 -14.45
C LYS A 82 7.05 12.76 -15.97
N ARG A 83 6.06 12.06 -16.53
CA ARG A 83 5.93 11.80 -17.98
C ARG A 83 4.95 12.75 -18.68
N MET A 84 4.24 13.58 -17.91
CA MET A 84 3.30 14.58 -18.41
C MET A 84 4.04 15.79 -18.94
N THR A 85 3.57 16.32 -20.08
CA THR A 85 3.97 17.65 -20.50
C THR A 85 3.28 18.71 -19.61
N VAL A 86 3.78 19.95 -19.63
CA VAL A 86 3.13 21.07 -18.94
C VAL A 86 1.67 21.24 -19.38
N LYS A 87 1.34 20.94 -20.64
CA LYS A 87 -0.03 20.96 -21.17
C LYS A 87 -0.89 19.85 -20.56
N ASP A 88 -0.35 18.63 -20.44
CA ASP A 88 -1.08 17.52 -19.80
C ASP A 88 -1.36 17.83 -18.32
N LEU A 89 -0.37 18.35 -17.60
CA LEU A 89 -0.51 18.71 -16.19
C LEU A 89 -1.62 19.77 -15.97
N ARG A 90 -1.65 20.82 -16.80
CA ARG A 90 -2.70 21.86 -16.74
C ARG A 90 -4.09 21.32 -17.04
N LYS A 91 -4.22 20.39 -17.99
CA LYS A 91 -5.50 19.75 -18.33
C LYS A 91 -5.97 18.85 -17.18
N TRP A 92 -5.07 18.09 -16.58
CA TRP A 92 -5.38 17.23 -15.43
C TRP A 92 -5.78 18.03 -14.19
N ASN A 93 -5.10 19.13 -13.87
CA ASN A 93 -5.47 20.02 -12.77
C ASN A 93 -6.87 20.62 -12.97
N ARG A 94 -7.19 21.12 -14.17
CA ARG A 94 -8.55 21.62 -14.48
C ARG A 94 -9.64 20.57 -14.28
N LEU A 95 -9.40 19.34 -14.69
CA LEU A 95 -10.36 18.24 -14.48
C LEU A 95 -10.54 17.92 -12.99
N ARG A 96 -9.49 18.05 -12.18
CA ARG A 96 -9.56 17.85 -10.73
C ARG A 96 -10.23 18.99 -9.98
N GLU A 97 -9.92 20.23 -10.33
CA GLU A 97 -10.52 21.44 -9.76
C GLU A 97 -12.03 21.48 -10.05
N GLY A 98 -12.43 21.07 -11.26
CA GLY A 98 -13.84 20.89 -11.64
C GLY A 98 -14.51 19.63 -11.07
N ARG A 99 -13.83 18.88 -10.19
CA ARG A 99 -14.32 17.62 -9.58
C ARG A 99 -14.71 16.53 -10.60
N HIS A 100 -14.20 16.59 -11.83
CA HIS A 100 -14.43 15.60 -12.88
C HIS A 100 -13.46 14.42 -12.73
N TYR A 101 -13.50 13.73 -11.59
CA TYR A 101 -12.50 12.70 -11.24
C TYR A 101 -12.46 11.52 -12.21
N LYS A 102 -13.61 11.13 -12.78
CA LYS A 102 -13.68 10.06 -13.80
C LYS A 102 -12.94 10.46 -15.08
N ALA A 103 -13.13 11.70 -15.53
CA ALA A 103 -12.43 12.24 -16.70
C ALA A 103 -10.93 12.45 -16.43
N ALA A 104 -10.56 12.90 -15.22
CA ALA A 104 -9.16 13.04 -14.82
C ALA A 104 -8.42 11.69 -14.80
N LYS A 105 -9.11 10.61 -14.43
CA LYS A 105 -8.58 9.25 -14.45
C LYS A 105 -8.37 8.73 -15.89
N ILE A 106 -9.39 8.84 -16.74
CA ILE A 106 -9.31 8.43 -18.16
C ILE A 106 -8.15 9.18 -18.85
N PHE A 107 -8.02 10.47 -18.58
CA PHE A 107 -6.95 11.27 -19.13
C PHE A 107 -5.54 10.82 -18.68
N LEU A 108 -5.37 10.39 -17.42
CA LEU A 108 -4.09 9.82 -16.95
C LEU A 108 -3.74 8.51 -17.66
N GLU A 109 -4.73 7.66 -17.92
CA GLU A 109 -4.57 6.40 -18.66
C GLU A 109 -4.20 6.67 -20.13
N GLU A 110 -4.84 7.65 -20.79
CA GLU A 110 -4.49 8.10 -22.14
C GLU A 110 -3.06 8.66 -22.26
N VAL A 111 -2.60 9.43 -21.26
CA VAL A 111 -1.22 9.94 -21.20
C VAL A 111 -0.24 8.77 -21.06
N TYR A 112 -0.56 7.79 -20.22
CA TYR A 112 0.26 6.61 -20.01
C TYR A 112 0.40 5.77 -21.29
N ASP A 113 -0.71 5.54 -21.99
CA ASP A 113 -0.74 4.70 -23.20
C ASP A 113 -0.08 5.37 -24.41
N ARG A 114 -0.21 6.70 -24.58
CA ARG A 114 0.50 7.45 -25.64
C ARG A 114 2.02 7.28 -25.55
N LYS A 115 2.55 7.21 -24.33
CA LYS A 115 3.99 7.11 -24.04
C LYS A 115 4.50 5.67 -23.97
N ARG A 116 3.61 4.67 -24.11
CA ARG A 116 3.94 3.24 -24.18
C ARG A 116 4.08 2.72 -25.62
N LYS A 117 3.62 3.51 -26.60
CA LYS A 117 3.70 3.23 -28.05
C LYS A 117 4.94 3.84 -28.73
N TRP A 118 5.92 4.31 -27.96
CA TRP A 118 7.21 4.81 -28.42
C TRP A 118 8.32 4.01 -27.74
#